data_AF-A0A1N6EFH8-F1
#
_entry.id   AF-A0A1N6EFH8-F1
#
_cell.length_a   1.000
_cell.length_b   1.000
_cell.length_c   1.000
_cell.angle_alpha   90.00
_cell.angle_beta   90.00
_cell.angle_gamma   90.00
#
_symmetry.space_group_name_H-M   'P 1'
#
loop_
_entity.id
_entity.type
_entity.pdbx_description
1 polymer ?
#
loop_
_entity_poly.entity_id
_entity_poly.type
_entity_poly.pdbx_seq_one_letter_code
_entity_poly.pdbx_strand_id
1 'polypeptide(L)'
;MVGDTFFKGDPTFRAKEIPSDAEVKSAETLNVPLPDGNLSLQSLALRLSKPLPNRAELPVTDAQGVARAWRDEGRNRLRDVVRARRYETKAWSIAREQGDGFKATSWRVEVGEWSVPVVELTKGDPGKTVVLLADDGRKASAAEARKWLHAGYRVLAVDPFAVGEARVAERDDLFALMLSAVGHRPLGVQAGQIAAIARWAKSERPAESLSLAASGPRTGMMALVVAGLEEAAIDAVELRAPLGSLKELIETKQEYRLSPELFCFGLLEEFDVAQLAALIVPRKLTIREPNERARTELGGLGAWYKTWGADWEPVH
;
A
#
# COMPACT_ATOMS: atom_id res chain seq x y z
N MET A 1 31.11 -39.54 13.24
CA MET A 1 30.24 -38.85 14.21
C MET A 1 31.05 -37.80 14.96
N VAL A 2 30.45 -36.86 15.70
CA VAL A 2 31.16 -35.77 16.41
C VAL A 2 32.34 -36.30 17.25
N GLY A 3 32.17 -37.45 17.92
CA GLY A 3 33.25 -38.13 18.65
C GLY A 3 34.46 -38.51 17.79
N ASP A 4 34.23 -39.10 16.61
CA ASP A 4 35.31 -39.54 15.71
C ASP A 4 36.07 -38.36 15.08
N THR A 5 35.43 -37.20 14.98
CA THR A 5 36.01 -35.99 14.37
C THR A 5 36.81 -35.18 15.38
N PHE A 6 36.29 -35.00 16.60
CA PHE A 6 36.90 -34.11 17.60
C PHE A 6 37.65 -34.83 18.72
N PHE A 7 37.39 -36.12 18.94
CA PHE A 7 37.94 -36.91 20.06
C PHE A 7 38.56 -38.24 19.58
N LYS A 8 39.13 -38.23 18.37
CA LYS A 8 39.66 -39.43 17.71
C LYS A 8 40.76 -40.07 18.54
N GLY A 9 40.55 -41.32 18.96
CA GLY A 9 41.52 -42.09 19.73
C GLY A 9 41.57 -41.74 21.22
N ASP A 10 40.69 -40.86 21.70
CA ASP A 10 40.56 -40.58 23.14
C ASP A 10 39.68 -41.66 23.81
N PRO A 11 40.27 -42.54 24.65
CA PRO A 11 39.52 -43.59 25.32
C PRO A 11 38.60 -43.08 26.43
N THR A 12 38.70 -41.80 26.80
CA THR A 12 37.88 -41.17 27.84
C THR A 12 36.60 -40.56 27.29
N PHE A 13 36.49 -40.40 25.96
CA PHE A 13 35.28 -39.89 25.32
C PHE A 13 34.10 -40.86 25.53
N ARG A 14 33.00 -40.34 26.09
CA ARG A 14 31.74 -41.06 26.28
C ARG A 14 30.67 -40.41 25.41
N ALA A 15 30.20 -41.12 24.39
CA ALA A 15 29.07 -40.68 23.57
C ALA A 15 27.71 -40.80 24.27
N LYS A 16 27.68 -41.40 25.47
CA LYS A 16 26.47 -41.54 26.28
C LYS A 16 26.18 -40.20 26.96
N GLU A 17 25.00 -39.64 26.69
CA GLU A 17 24.53 -38.43 27.35
C GLU A 17 24.50 -38.61 28.88
N ILE A 18 24.82 -37.54 29.59
CA ILE A 18 24.77 -37.48 31.05
C ILE A 18 23.28 -37.43 31.45
N PRO A 19 22.79 -38.31 32.36
CA PRO A 19 21.41 -38.24 32.83
C PRO A 19 21.12 -36.89 33.47
N SER A 20 20.16 -36.14 32.91
CA SER A 20 19.75 -34.81 33.37
C SER A 20 18.26 -34.73 33.70
N ASP A 21 17.56 -35.87 33.78
CA ASP A 21 16.12 -35.92 34.07
C ASP A 21 15.76 -35.22 35.39
N ALA A 22 16.67 -35.27 36.38
CA ALA A 22 16.53 -34.59 37.66
C ALA A 22 16.78 -33.06 37.59
N GLU A 23 17.33 -32.56 36.48
CA GLU A 23 17.59 -31.14 36.24
C GLU A 23 16.44 -30.45 35.48
N VAL A 24 15.49 -31.22 34.94
CA VAL A 24 14.31 -30.70 34.24
C VAL A 24 13.33 -30.13 35.25
N LYS A 25 13.30 -28.79 35.36
CA LYS A 25 12.36 -28.05 36.20
C LYS A 25 10.95 -28.05 35.62
N SER A 26 9.94 -27.98 36.47
CA SER A 26 8.55 -27.84 36.04
C SER A 26 8.29 -26.45 35.44
N ALA A 27 7.23 -26.33 34.63
CA ALA A 27 6.83 -25.05 34.04
C ALA A 27 6.59 -23.97 35.11
N GLU A 28 6.00 -24.36 36.25
CA GLU A 28 5.75 -23.48 37.40
C GLU A 28 7.05 -22.99 38.04
N THR A 29 8.07 -23.85 38.11
CA THR A 29 9.39 -23.51 38.68
C THR A 29 10.18 -22.59 37.74
N LEU A 30 9.95 -22.71 36.43
CA LEU A 30 10.54 -21.86 35.39
C LEU A 30 9.76 -20.55 35.18
N ASN A 31 8.55 -20.42 35.74
CA ASN A 31 7.73 -19.24 35.56
C ASN A 31 8.27 -18.06 36.36
N VAL A 32 8.94 -17.14 35.67
CA VAL A 32 9.36 -15.85 36.22
C VAL A 32 8.34 -14.80 35.76
N PRO A 33 7.50 -14.23 36.66
CA PRO A 33 6.52 -13.25 36.26
C PRO A 33 7.21 -11.96 35.77
N LEU A 34 6.61 -11.33 34.77
CA LEU A 34 7.07 -9.99 34.36
C LEU A 34 6.74 -8.97 35.46
N PRO A 35 7.59 -7.95 35.67
CA PRO A 35 7.28 -6.87 36.60
C PRO A 35 5.93 -6.20 36.28
N ASP A 36 5.24 -5.72 37.31
CA ASP A 36 4.02 -4.94 37.14
C ASP A 36 4.30 -3.68 36.31
N GLY A 37 3.40 -3.37 35.38
CA GLY A 37 3.54 -2.22 34.48
C GLY A 37 4.60 -2.37 33.38
N ASN A 38 5.15 -3.57 33.17
CA ASN A 38 6.08 -3.82 32.07
C ASN A 38 5.43 -3.47 30.72
N LEU A 39 6.10 -2.62 29.94
CA LEU A 39 5.58 -2.15 28.66
C LEU A 39 5.68 -3.25 27.62
N SER A 40 4.56 -3.53 26.94
CA SER A 40 4.56 -4.31 25.71
C SER A 40 5.01 -3.46 24.52
N LEU A 41 5.53 -4.09 23.47
CA LEU A 41 5.80 -3.43 22.18
C LEU A 41 4.57 -2.64 21.68
N GLN A 42 3.38 -3.18 21.93
CA GLN A 42 2.13 -2.52 21.61
C GLN A 42 1.91 -1.22 22.41
N SER A 43 2.10 -1.27 23.73
CA SER A 43 1.97 -0.08 24.58
C SER A 43 3.03 0.99 24.27
N LEU A 44 4.22 0.56 23.86
CA LEU A 44 5.27 1.46 23.37
C LEU A 44 4.86 2.11 22.04
N ALA A 45 4.40 1.32 21.07
CA ALA A 45 3.95 1.82 19.78
C ALA A 45 2.80 2.84 19.93
N LEU A 46 1.81 2.54 20.78
CA LEU A 46 0.71 3.47 21.10
C LEU A 46 1.18 4.78 21.71
N ARG A 47 2.22 4.75 22.57
CA ARG A 47 2.77 5.96 23.18
C ARG A 47 3.55 6.78 22.15
N LEU A 48 4.38 6.12 21.35
CA LEU A 48 5.24 6.75 20.35
C LEU A 48 4.47 7.27 19.13
N SER A 49 3.32 6.70 18.79
CA SER A 49 2.52 7.14 17.63
C SER A 49 1.67 8.38 17.89
N LYS A 50 1.42 8.75 19.16
CA LYS A 50 0.60 9.91 19.53
C LYS A 50 1.03 11.22 18.85
N PRO A 51 2.30 11.66 18.94
CA PRO A 51 2.75 12.93 18.36
C PRO A 51 2.96 12.86 16.84
N LEU A 52 2.86 11.68 16.22
CA LEU A 52 3.10 11.52 14.79
C LEU A 52 1.87 11.93 13.96
N PRO A 53 2.04 12.29 12.68
CA PRO A 53 3.31 12.54 12.00
C PRO A 53 3.97 13.84 12.47
N ASN A 54 5.29 13.94 12.30
CA ASN A 54 6.08 15.10 12.74
C ASN A 54 5.66 16.41 12.05
N ARG A 55 5.02 16.30 10.88
CA ARG A 55 4.52 17.42 10.06
C ARG A 55 3.02 17.27 9.81
N ALA A 56 2.23 17.11 10.88
CA ALA A 56 0.80 16.89 10.80
C ALA A 56 0.01 18.08 10.23
N GLU A 57 0.40 19.30 10.58
CA GLU A 57 -0.37 20.48 10.19
C GLU A 57 -0.14 20.84 8.71
N LEU A 58 -1.24 21.00 7.97
CA LEU A 58 -1.21 21.52 6.62
C LEU A 58 -1.04 23.05 6.68
N PRO A 59 -0.15 23.66 5.89
CA PRO A 59 0.02 25.10 5.88
C PRO A 59 -1.11 25.77 5.08
N VAL A 60 -2.33 25.75 5.63
CA VAL A 60 -3.49 26.44 5.07
C VAL A 60 -3.28 27.95 5.25
N THR A 61 -2.89 28.61 4.16
CA THR A 61 -2.53 30.03 4.15
C THR A 61 -2.79 30.65 2.78
N ASP A 62 -2.97 31.97 2.72
CA ASP A 62 -3.07 32.73 1.47
C ASP A 62 -1.71 32.83 0.74
N ALA A 63 -0.61 32.55 1.44
CA ALA A 63 0.73 32.55 0.87
C ALA A 63 1.01 31.24 0.07
N GLN A 64 0.53 31.21 -1.18
CA GLN A 64 0.58 30.03 -2.06
C GLN A 64 1.98 29.39 -2.21
N GLY A 65 3.06 30.15 -2.06
CA GLY A 65 4.43 29.63 -2.12
C GLY A 65 4.75 28.61 -1.02
N VAL A 66 4.22 28.81 0.19
CA VAL A 66 4.45 27.90 1.34
C VAL A 66 3.72 26.58 1.12
N ALA A 67 2.46 26.64 0.69
CA ALA A 67 1.67 25.45 0.38
C ALA A 67 2.31 24.61 -0.74
N ARG A 68 2.83 25.29 -1.78
CA ARG A 68 3.55 24.62 -2.88
C ARG A 68 4.85 23.97 -2.41
N ALA A 69 5.67 24.68 -1.65
CA ALA A 69 6.91 24.13 -1.10
C ALA A 69 6.65 22.90 -0.22
N TRP A 70 5.67 22.99 0.70
CA TRP A 70 5.29 21.87 1.56
C TRP A 70 4.90 20.63 0.76
N ARG A 71 4.10 20.80 -0.31
CA ARG A 71 3.67 19.72 -1.18
C ARG A 71 4.84 19.12 -1.94
N ASP A 72 5.64 19.96 -2.62
CA ASP A 72 6.71 19.49 -3.50
C ASP A 72 7.83 18.81 -2.71
N GLU A 73 8.23 19.37 -1.57
CA GLU A 73 9.13 18.72 -0.62
C GLU A 73 8.52 17.45 -0.02
N GLY A 74 7.22 17.49 0.29
CA GLY A 74 6.48 16.32 0.78
C GLY A 74 6.53 15.16 -0.20
N ARG A 75 6.38 15.41 -1.50
CA ARG A 75 6.50 14.36 -2.53
C ARG A 75 7.92 13.80 -2.62
N ASN A 76 8.94 14.62 -2.42
CA ASN A 76 10.33 14.15 -2.34
C ASN A 76 10.53 13.23 -1.13
N ARG A 77 10.10 13.66 0.06
CA ARG A 77 10.17 12.82 1.27
C ARG A 77 9.35 11.53 1.14
N LEU A 78 8.18 11.60 0.51
CA LEU A 78 7.35 10.44 0.23
C LEU A 78 8.10 9.43 -0.65
N ARG A 79 8.79 9.91 -1.69
CA ARG A 79 9.60 9.08 -2.59
C ARG A 79 10.70 8.36 -1.84
N ASP A 80 11.38 9.05 -0.93
CA ASP A 80 12.49 8.52 -0.13
C ASP A 80 12.01 7.50 0.91
N VAL A 81 10.96 7.83 1.68
CA VAL A 81 10.49 6.97 2.78
C VAL A 81 9.90 5.65 2.26
N VAL A 82 9.14 5.71 1.17
CA VAL A 82 8.61 4.49 0.53
C VAL A 82 9.61 3.86 -0.44
N ARG A 83 10.78 4.48 -0.66
CA ARG A 83 11.81 4.00 -1.60
C ARG A 83 11.22 3.67 -2.98
N ALA A 84 10.38 4.56 -3.48
CA ALA A 84 9.64 4.34 -4.72
C ALA A 84 10.60 4.19 -5.90
N ARG A 85 10.44 3.09 -6.64
CA ARG A 85 11.22 2.83 -7.86
C ARG A 85 10.42 3.23 -9.09
N ARG A 86 11.11 3.81 -10.06
CA ARG A 86 10.56 4.04 -11.40
C ARG A 86 10.84 2.79 -12.25
N TYR A 87 9.78 2.16 -12.73
CA TYR A 87 9.88 0.99 -13.60
C TYR A 87 9.50 1.35 -15.04
N GLU A 88 10.17 0.68 -15.98
CA GLU A 88 9.76 0.59 -17.38
C GLU A 88 8.79 -0.57 -17.57
N THR A 89 7.98 -0.51 -18.63
CA THR A 89 6.93 -1.51 -18.90
C THR A 89 7.05 -2.15 -20.27
N LYS A 90 6.64 -3.41 -20.35
CA LYS A 90 6.35 -4.12 -21.60
C LYS A 90 5.06 -4.91 -21.41
N ALA A 91 4.11 -4.77 -22.33
CA ALA A 91 2.79 -5.38 -22.21
C ALA A 91 2.51 -6.35 -23.36
N TRP A 92 1.99 -7.54 -23.03
CA TRP A 92 1.51 -8.52 -24.00
C TRP A 92 0.08 -8.91 -23.70
N SER A 93 -0.77 -8.86 -24.73
CA SER A 93 -2.11 -9.42 -24.65
C SER A 93 -2.04 -10.94 -24.66
N ILE A 94 -2.54 -11.57 -23.61
CA ILE A 94 -2.52 -13.03 -23.44
C ILE A 94 -3.84 -13.66 -23.91
N ALA A 95 -4.96 -12.98 -23.66
CA ALA A 95 -6.28 -13.44 -24.06
C ALA A 95 -7.19 -12.26 -24.40
N ARG A 96 -8.15 -12.50 -25.28
CA ARG A 96 -9.22 -11.55 -25.63
C ARG A 96 -10.54 -12.28 -25.63
N GLU A 97 -11.52 -11.69 -24.96
CA GLU A 97 -12.88 -12.20 -24.86
C GLU A 97 -13.87 -11.08 -25.20
N GLN A 98 -15.01 -11.45 -25.76
CA GLN A 98 -16.09 -10.52 -26.08
C GLN A 98 -17.44 -11.18 -25.78
N GLY A 99 -18.31 -10.48 -25.07
CA GLY A 99 -19.62 -10.97 -24.67
C GLY A 99 -20.47 -9.86 -24.04
N ASP A 100 -21.78 -9.92 -24.20
CA ASP A 100 -22.75 -8.98 -23.60
C ASP A 100 -22.47 -7.48 -23.84
N GLY A 101 -21.87 -7.15 -24.99
CA GLY A 101 -21.48 -5.77 -25.34
C GLY A 101 -20.22 -5.26 -24.65
N PHE A 102 -19.50 -6.13 -23.94
CA PHE A 102 -18.21 -5.86 -23.32
C PHE A 102 -17.07 -6.57 -24.07
N LYS A 103 -15.89 -5.96 -24.03
CA LYS A 103 -14.64 -6.61 -24.44
C LYS A 103 -13.72 -6.70 -23.22
N ALA A 104 -13.06 -7.83 -23.08
CA ALA A 104 -12.04 -8.06 -22.07
C ALA A 104 -10.72 -8.44 -22.75
N THR A 105 -9.63 -7.76 -22.40
CA THR A 105 -8.28 -8.15 -22.79
C THR A 105 -7.47 -8.43 -21.54
N SER A 106 -6.99 -9.66 -21.41
CA SER A 106 -6.05 -10.03 -20.35
C SER A 106 -4.63 -9.69 -20.81
N TRP A 107 -3.95 -8.89 -20.02
CA TRP A 107 -2.58 -8.43 -20.25
C TRP A 107 -1.65 -9.02 -19.20
N ARG A 108 -0.49 -9.48 -19.67
CA ARG A 108 0.70 -9.62 -18.83
C ARG A 108 1.53 -8.37 -19.03
N VAL A 109 1.72 -7.58 -17.97
CA VAL A 109 2.56 -6.39 -18.01
C VAL A 109 3.82 -6.66 -17.21
N GLU A 110 4.96 -6.75 -17.88
CA GLU A 110 6.26 -6.72 -17.22
C GLU A 110 6.53 -5.30 -16.72
N VAL A 111 6.94 -5.20 -15.45
CA VAL A 111 7.23 -3.95 -14.76
C VAL A 111 8.56 -4.13 -14.01
N GLY A 112 9.67 -3.74 -14.64
CA GLY A 112 11.00 -4.12 -14.16
C GLY A 112 11.14 -5.65 -14.04
N GLU A 113 11.54 -6.14 -12.88
CA GLU A 113 11.61 -7.58 -12.58
C GLU A 113 10.26 -8.26 -12.27
N TRP A 114 9.16 -7.52 -12.30
CA TRP A 114 7.83 -8.01 -11.91
C TRP A 114 6.96 -8.33 -13.13
N SER A 115 6.01 -9.25 -12.95
CA SER A 115 4.92 -9.49 -13.90
C SER A 115 3.60 -9.18 -13.21
N VAL A 116 2.91 -8.13 -13.67
CA VAL A 116 1.65 -7.67 -13.08
C VAL A 116 0.48 -8.04 -14.01
N PRO A 117 -0.52 -8.79 -13.52
CA PRO A 117 -1.71 -9.10 -14.30
C PRO A 117 -2.61 -7.86 -14.39
N VAL A 118 -3.06 -7.55 -15.60
CA VAL A 118 -4.01 -6.46 -15.86
C VAL A 118 -5.13 -6.99 -16.73
N VAL A 119 -6.37 -6.71 -16.37
CA VAL A 119 -7.52 -6.94 -17.26
C VAL A 119 -8.07 -5.61 -17.71
N GLU A 120 -8.01 -5.36 -19.02
CA GLU A 120 -8.67 -4.24 -19.66
C GLU A 120 -10.10 -4.64 -20.00
N LEU A 121 -11.07 -3.87 -19.52
CA LEU A 121 -12.47 -3.99 -19.84
C LEU A 121 -12.93 -2.73 -20.60
N THR A 122 -13.71 -2.93 -21.65
CA THR A 122 -14.30 -1.83 -22.42
C THR A 122 -15.76 -2.10 -22.73
N LYS A 123 -16.53 -1.02 -22.83
CA LYS A 123 -17.90 -1.01 -23.32
C LYS A 123 -18.04 0.13 -24.33
N GLY A 124 -18.41 -0.20 -25.57
CA GLY A 124 -18.43 0.79 -26.66
C GLY A 124 -17.03 1.35 -26.95
N ASP A 125 -16.95 2.66 -27.16
CA ASP A 125 -15.71 3.39 -27.40
C ASP A 125 -15.47 4.43 -26.28
N PRO A 126 -14.78 4.04 -25.19
CA PRO A 126 -14.62 4.92 -24.04
C PRO A 126 -13.53 5.96 -24.30
N GLY A 127 -13.78 7.20 -23.88
CA GLY A 127 -12.85 8.34 -24.02
C GLY A 127 -12.07 8.69 -22.74
N LYS A 128 -12.15 7.83 -21.72
CA LYS A 128 -11.47 7.99 -20.43
C LYS A 128 -11.02 6.63 -19.93
N THR A 129 -9.96 6.60 -19.12
CA THR A 129 -9.44 5.39 -18.50
C THR A 129 -9.48 5.48 -16.98
N VAL A 130 -9.76 4.37 -16.31
CA VAL A 130 -9.57 4.20 -14.86
C VAL A 130 -8.68 3.00 -14.60
N VAL A 131 -7.65 3.18 -13.78
CA VAL A 131 -6.94 2.07 -13.14
C VAL A 131 -7.70 1.72 -11.86
N LEU A 132 -8.17 0.48 -11.74
CA LEU A 132 -9.00 0.01 -10.64
C LEU A 132 -8.24 -0.99 -9.78
N LEU A 133 -8.14 -0.68 -8.50
CA LEU A 133 -7.52 -1.50 -7.45
C LEU A 133 -8.58 -1.93 -6.42
N ALA A 134 -8.43 -3.11 -5.87
CA ALA A 134 -9.26 -3.58 -4.75
C ALA A 134 -8.47 -4.53 -3.84
N ASP A 135 -8.68 -4.43 -2.53
CA ASP A 135 -7.97 -5.24 -1.53
C ASP A 135 -8.19 -6.75 -1.72
N ASP A 136 -9.40 -7.13 -2.14
CA ASP A 136 -9.80 -8.51 -2.45
C ASP A 136 -9.47 -8.93 -3.89
N GLY A 137 -8.78 -8.05 -4.63
CA GLY A 137 -8.38 -8.25 -6.01
C GLY A 137 -9.46 -7.99 -7.05
N ARG A 138 -9.07 -8.01 -8.32
CA ARG A 138 -9.91 -7.66 -9.48
C ARG A 138 -11.20 -8.48 -9.61
N LYS A 139 -11.22 -9.73 -9.14
CA LYS A 139 -12.43 -10.58 -9.22
C LYS A 139 -13.55 -10.04 -8.32
N ALA A 140 -13.20 -9.51 -7.16
CA ALA A 140 -14.15 -8.92 -6.21
C ALA A 140 -14.64 -7.53 -6.66
N SER A 141 -13.91 -6.84 -7.53
CA SER A 141 -14.25 -5.48 -7.98
C SER A 141 -15.17 -5.41 -9.22
N ALA A 142 -15.77 -6.53 -9.63
CA ALA A 142 -16.62 -6.60 -10.83
C ALA A 142 -17.80 -5.61 -10.81
N ALA A 143 -18.41 -5.39 -9.65
CA ALA A 143 -19.50 -4.43 -9.49
C ALA A 143 -19.02 -2.99 -9.75
N GLU A 144 -17.83 -2.62 -9.25
CA GLU A 144 -17.28 -1.29 -9.51
C GLU A 144 -16.75 -1.12 -10.92
N ALA A 145 -16.09 -2.13 -11.47
CA ALA A 145 -15.70 -2.13 -12.88
C ALA A 145 -16.92 -1.86 -13.77
N ARG A 146 -18.07 -2.47 -13.47
CA ARG A 146 -19.33 -2.22 -14.18
C ARG A 146 -19.77 -0.76 -14.06
N LYS A 147 -19.74 -0.14 -12.87
CA LYS A 147 -20.11 1.28 -12.71
C LYS A 147 -19.22 2.19 -13.57
N TRP A 148 -17.91 1.98 -13.56
CA TRP A 148 -16.97 2.73 -14.40
C TRP A 148 -17.24 2.54 -15.90
N LEU A 149 -17.47 1.29 -16.35
CA LEU A 149 -17.81 0.99 -17.74
C LEU A 149 -19.09 1.71 -18.18
N HIS A 150 -20.12 1.75 -17.32
CA HIS A 150 -21.35 2.48 -17.60
C HIS A 150 -21.17 4.00 -17.59
N ALA A 151 -20.19 4.51 -16.85
CA ALA A 151 -19.79 5.92 -16.87
C ALA A 151 -18.90 6.29 -18.09
N GLY A 152 -18.70 5.37 -19.04
CA GLY A 152 -17.93 5.60 -20.26
C GLY A 152 -16.41 5.49 -20.07
N TYR A 153 -15.97 4.84 -18.98
CA TYR A 153 -14.56 4.56 -18.75
C TYR A 153 -14.15 3.21 -19.32
N ARG A 154 -12.93 3.16 -19.84
CA ARG A 154 -12.11 1.96 -19.93
C ARG A 154 -11.61 1.60 -18.54
N VAL A 155 -11.74 0.34 -18.15
CA VAL A 155 -11.28 -0.12 -16.84
C VAL A 155 -10.04 -0.98 -17.02
N LEU A 156 -8.94 -0.59 -16.39
CA LEU A 156 -7.76 -1.43 -16.20
C LEU A 156 -7.78 -1.95 -14.76
N ALA A 157 -8.30 -3.16 -14.56
CA ALA A 157 -8.29 -3.80 -13.24
C ALA A 157 -6.92 -4.43 -13.01
N VAL A 158 -6.25 -4.02 -11.93
CA VAL A 158 -4.84 -4.36 -11.65
C VAL A 158 -4.74 -5.01 -10.28
N ASP A 159 -4.04 -6.13 -10.22
CA ASP A 159 -3.64 -6.79 -8.96
C ASP A 159 -2.13 -6.58 -8.76
N PRO A 160 -1.70 -5.54 -8.03
CA PRO A 160 -0.29 -5.31 -7.73
C PRO A 160 0.25 -6.38 -6.76
N PHE A 161 1.57 -6.41 -6.57
CA PHE A 161 2.25 -7.34 -5.66
C PHE A 161 1.49 -7.54 -4.34
N ALA A 162 1.28 -8.81 -3.93
CA ALA A 162 0.59 -9.22 -2.71
C ALA A 162 -0.91 -8.85 -2.60
N VAL A 163 -1.56 -8.55 -3.73
CA VAL A 163 -3.01 -8.31 -3.84
C VAL A 163 -3.60 -9.23 -4.92
N GLY A 164 -4.83 -9.70 -4.72
CA GLY A 164 -5.58 -10.50 -5.70
C GLY A 164 -4.80 -11.69 -6.26
N GLU A 165 -4.71 -11.76 -7.59
CA GLU A 165 -4.00 -12.81 -8.33
C GLU A 165 -2.47 -12.77 -8.14
N ALA A 166 -1.91 -11.63 -7.75
CA ALA A 166 -0.48 -11.46 -7.47
C ALA A 166 -0.10 -11.77 -6.00
N ARG A 167 -1.01 -12.39 -5.23
CA ARG A 167 -0.69 -12.95 -3.91
C ARG A 167 0.24 -14.15 -4.06
N VAL A 168 1.20 -14.25 -3.15
CA VAL A 168 2.02 -15.46 -3.03
C VAL A 168 1.19 -16.53 -2.32
N ALA A 169 1.21 -17.75 -2.83
CA ALA A 169 0.28 -18.80 -2.40
C ALA A 169 0.37 -19.15 -0.90
N GLU A 170 1.59 -19.12 -0.34
CA GLU A 170 1.84 -19.43 1.07
C GLU A 170 2.76 -18.39 1.68
N ARG A 171 2.41 -17.93 2.90
CA ARG A 171 3.24 -17.03 3.72
C ARG A 171 3.73 -15.80 2.93
N ASP A 172 2.80 -15.14 2.23
CA ASP A 172 3.07 -13.95 1.43
C ASP A 172 3.69 -12.80 2.26
N ASP A 173 3.34 -12.74 3.53
CA ASP A 173 3.93 -11.85 4.53
C ASP A 173 5.44 -12.07 4.71
N LEU A 174 5.94 -13.30 4.61
CA LEU A 174 7.39 -13.57 4.68
C LEU A 174 8.13 -13.05 3.45
N PHE A 175 7.49 -13.02 2.28
CA PHE A 175 8.07 -12.38 1.09
C PHE A 175 8.14 -10.86 1.25
N ALA A 176 7.09 -10.25 1.81
CA ALA A 176 7.12 -8.82 2.15
C ALA A 176 8.20 -8.49 3.20
N LEU A 177 8.40 -9.38 4.19
CA LEU A 177 9.46 -9.26 5.17
C LEU A 177 10.85 -9.40 4.53
N MET A 178 11.05 -10.37 3.62
CA MET A 178 12.29 -10.54 2.87
C MET A 178 12.63 -9.29 2.05
N LEU A 179 11.66 -8.75 1.30
CA LEU A 179 11.84 -7.49 0.57
C LEU A 179 12.25 -6.36 1.52
N SER A 180 11.63 -6.28 2.69
CA SER A 180 11.96 -5.27 3.70
C SER A 180 13.37 -5.45 4.27
N ALA A 181 13.83 -6.69 4.44
CA ALA A 181 15.16 -7.02 4.96
C ALA A 181 16.29 -6.61 4.01
N VAL A 182 16.06 -6.66 2.69
CA VAL A 182 17.01 -6.15 1.68
C VAL A 182 16.87 -4.64 1.42
N GLY A 183 16.04 -3.96 2.22
CA GLY A 183 15.86 -2.52 2.15
C GLY A 183 14.84 -2.06 1.11
N HIS A 184 14.04 -2.93 0.50
CA HIS A 184 12.86 -2.46 -0.25
C HIS A 184 11.73 -2.07 0.72
N ARG A 185 10.67 -1.47 0.18
CA ARG A 185 9.41 -1.22 0.88
C ARG A 185 8.29 -1.84 0.04
N PRO A 186 7.51 -2.81 0.57
CA PRO A 186 6.40 -3.40 -0.18
C PRO A 186 5.46 -2.35 -0.76
N LEU A 187 5.10 -1.32 0.02
CA LEU A 187 4.28 -0.20 -0.43
C LEU A 187 4.90 0.59 -1.61
N GLY A 188 6.22 0.81 -1.57
CA GLY A 188 6.93 1.47 -2.66
C GLY A 188 7.04 0.65 -3.94
N VAL A 189 7.17 -0.69 -3.80
CA VAL A 189 7.13 -1.62 -4.93
C VAL A 189 5.75 -1.57 -5.59
N GLN A 190 4.68 -1.69 -4.80
CA GLN A 190 3.30 -1.61 -5.28
C GLN A 190 2.99 -0.25 -5.94
N ALA A 191 3.35 0.86 -5.29
CA ALA A 191 3.18 2.20 -5.87
C ALA A 191 3.95 2.37 -7.18
N GLY A 192 5.18 1.85 -7.26
CA GLY A 192 5.98 1.84 -8.50
C GLY A 192 5.31 1.03 -9.61
N GLN A 193 4.72 -0.13 -9.29
CA GLN A 193 3.99 -0.96 -10.24
C GLN A 193 2.77 -0.23 -10.81
N ILE A 194 1.96 0.36 -9.93
CA ILE A 194 0.76 1.11 -10.32
C ILE A 194 1.13 2.33 -11.16
N ALA A 195 2.19 3.08 -10.78
CA ALA A 195 2.66 4.24 -11.54
C ALA A 195 3.10 3.84 -12.96
N ALA A 196 3.81 2.72 -13.08
CA ALA A 196 4.28 2.22 -14.37
C ALA A 196 3.12 1.83 -15.29
N ILE A 197 2.10 1.16 -14.74
CA ILE A 197 0.88 0.82 -15.49
C ILE A 197 0.09 2.07 -15.87
N ALA A 198 -0.01 3.06 -14.99
CA ALA A 198 -0.67 4.33 -15.30
C ALA A 198 0.05 5.07 -16.45
N ARG A 199 1.38 5.13 -16.42
CA ARG A 199 2.18 5.72 -17.51
C ARG A 199 2.00 4.96 -18.83
N TRP A 200 2.01 3.63 -18.80
CA TRP A 200 1.75 2.80 -19.97
C TRP A 200 0.36 3.06 -20.55
N ALA A 201 -0.68 3.07 -19.71
CA ALA A 201 -2.03 3.36 -20.14
C ALA A 201 -2.16 4.75 -20.78
N LYS A 202 -1.49 5.75 -20.19
CA LYS A 202 -1.43 7.12 -20.72
C LYS A 202 -0.64 7.20 -22.03
N SER A 203 0.45 6.45 -22.20
CA SER A 203 1.24 6.47 -23.45
C SER A 203 0.49 5.84 -24.61
N GLU A 204 -0.29 4.78 -24.36
CA GLU A 204 -1.15 4.18 -25.39
C GLU A 204 -2.30 5.11 -25.78
N ARG A 205 -2.75 5.98 -24.85
CA ARG A 205 -3.93 6.84 -25.02
C ARG A 205 -3.68 8.25 -24.47
N PRO A 206 -2.81 9.06 -25.12
CA PRO A 206 -2.37 10.34 -24.56
C PRO A 206 -3.49 11.37 -24.35
N ALA A 207 -4.55 11.30 -25.16
CA ALA A 207 -5.68 12.22 -25.10
C ALA A 207 -6.73 11.86 -24.04
N GLU A 208 -6.72 10.64 -23.49
CA GLU A 208 -7.68 10.21 -22.47
C GLU A 208 -7.25 10.70 -21.08
N SER A 209 -8.22 11.16 -20.27
CA SER A 209 -7.97 11.36 -18.84
C SER A 209 -7.86 10.00 -18.14
N LEU A 210 -6.92 9.86 -17.20
CA LEU A 210 -6.73 8.65 -16.42
C LEU A 210 -7.04 8.91 -14.94
N SER A 211 -8.05 8.21 -14.42
CA SER A 211 -8.37 8.19 -12.99
C SER A 211 -7.76 6.97 -12.31
N LEU A 212 -7.44 7.08 -11.03
CA LEU A 212 -7.06 5.97 -10.18
C LEU A 212 -8.17 5.72 -9.16
N ALA A 213 -8.76 4.54 -9.17
CA ALA A 213 -9.78 4.14 -8.23
C ALA A 213 -9.28 2.98 -7.34
N ALA A 214 -9.50 3.07 -6.04
CA ALA A 214 -9.13 2.02 -5.10
C ALA A 214 -10.26 1.73 -4.09
N SER A 215 -10.42 0.45 -3.74
CA SER A 215 -11.43 -0.01 -2.79
C SER A 215 -10.79 -0.78 -1.64
N GLY A 216 -10.87 -0.20 -0.45
CA GLY A 216 -10.38 -0.76 0.80
C GLY A 216 -9.12 -0.08 1.35
N PRO A 217 -8.76 -0.36 2.62
CA PRO A 217 -7.63 0.27 3.30
C PRO A 217 -6.27 0.06 2.62
N ARG A 218 -6.00 -1.14 2.09
CA ARG A 218 -4.67 -1.51 1.57
C ARG A 218 -4.39 -0.81 0.26
N THR A 219 -5.25 -1.02 -0.74
CA THR A 219 -5.14 -0.40 -2.06
C THR A 219 -5.44 1.10 -2.01
N GLY A 220 -6.26 1.56 -1.06
CA GLY A 220 -6.45 2.98 -0.79
C GLY A 220 -5.14 3.67 -0.40
N MET A 221 -4.35 3.06 0.50
CA MET A 221 -3.02 3.56 0.84
C MET A 221 -2.08 3.56 -0.37
N MET A 222 -2.06 2.48 -1.16
CA MET A 222 -1.27 2.44 -2.40
C MET A 222 -1.65 3.57 -3.35
N ALA A 223 -2.95 3.84 -3.49
CA ALA A 223 -3.49 4.88 -4.36
C ALA A 223 -3.08 6.29 -3.90
N LEU A 224 -3.10 6.55 -2.60
CA LEU A 224 -2.61 7.80 -2.03
C LEU A 224 -1.11 8.00 -2.30
N VAL A 225 -0.29 6.97 -2.07
CA VAL A 225 1.16 7.05 -2.32
C VAL A 225 1.46 7.28 -3.79
N VAL A 226 0.87 6.49 -4.69
CA VAL A 226 1.15 6.61 -6.12
C VAL A 226 0.63 7.95 -6.67
N ALA A 227 -0.54 8.41 -6.23
CA ALA A 227 -1.04 9.71 -6.62
C ALA A 227 -0.12 10.84 -6.12
N GLY A 228 0.42 10.75 -4.90
CA GLY A 228 1.43 11.69 -4.44
C GLY A 228 2.70 11.73 -5.30
N LEU A 229 3.09 10.61 -5.93
CA LEU A 229 4.36 10.47 -6.63
C LEU A 229 4.30 10.57 -8.16
N GLU A 230 3.16 10.27 -8.77
CA GLU A 230 2.95 10.22 -10.22
C GLU A 230 1.90 11.26 -10.63
N GLU A 231 2.41 12.43 -11.01
CA GLU A 231 1.59 13.58 -11.35
C GLU A 231 1.20 13.63 -12.82
N ALA A 232 2.04 13.10 -13.69
CA ALA A 232 1.89 13.27 -15.13
C ALA A 232 0.87 12.29 -15.72
N ALA A 233 0.77 11.08 -15.14
CA ALA A 233 -0.13 10.05 -15.66
C ALA A 233 -1.51 10.01 -14.96
N ILE A 234 -1.61 10.42 -13.70
CA ILE A 234 -2.85 10.29 -12.89
C ILE A 234 -3.53 11.65 -12.77
N ASP A 235 -4.70 11.79 -13.35
CA ASP A 235 -5.47 13.05 -13.42
C ASP A 235 -6.43 13.23 -12.22
N ALA A 236 -6.95 12.14 -11.67
CA ALA A 236 -7.88 12.15 -10.53
C ALA A 236 -7.82 10.84 -9.72
N VAL A 237 -8.25 10.90 -8.46
CA VAL A 237 -8.26 9.76 -7.53
C VAL A 237 -9.64 9.59 -6.91
N GLU A 238 -10.15 8.36 -6.87
CA GLU A 238 -11.33 7.98 -6.09
C GLU A 238 -10.99 6.84 -5.12
N LEU A 239 -11.26 7.05 -3.83
CA LEU A 239 -11.06 6.05 -2.79
C LEU A 239 -12.42 5.63 -2.22
N ARG A 240 -12.64 4.33 -2.07
CA ARG A 240 -13.81 3.77 -1.40
C ARG A 240 -13.38 3.07 -0.12
N ALA A 241 -14.02 3.42 0.99
CA ALA A 241 -13.72 2.88 2.32
C ALA A 241 -12.20 2.87 2.65
N PRO A 242 -11.49 4.01 2.49
CA PRO A 242 -10.08 4.08 2.85
C PRO A 242 -9.88 4.01 4.37
N LEU A 243 -8.66 3.71 4.79
CA LEU A 243 -8.20 3.94 6.15
C LEU A 243 -8.29 5.44 6.48
N GLY A 244 -8.63 5.80 7.72
CA GLY A 244 -8.61 7.19 8.18
C GLY A 244 -7.26 7.62 8.75
N SER A 245 -6.53 6.70 9.39
CA SER A 245 -5.19 6.92 9.91
C SER A 245 -4.40 5.60 9.98
N LEU A 246 -3.10 5.65 9.68
CA LEU A 246 -2.16 4.54 9.92
C LEU A 246 -2.08 4.18 11.42
N LYS A 247 -2.45 5.09 12.33
CA LYS A 247 -2.53 4.81 13.76
C LYS A 247 -3.59 3.76 14.09
N GLU A 248 -4.64 3.62 13.27
CA GLU A 248 -5.66 2.59 13.46
C GLU A 248 -5.04 1.19 13.51
N LEU A 249 -3.97 0.93 12.74
CA LEU A 249 -3.27 -0.35 12.73
C LEU A 249 -2.63 -0.67 14.08
N ILE A 250 -2.12 0.35 14.75
CA ILE A 250 -1.56 0.23 16.09
C ILE A 250 -2.71 0.12 17.09
N GLU A 251 -3.67 1.03 17.06
CA GLU A 251 -4.83 1.06 17.97
C GLU A 251 -5.59 -0.27 18.02
N THR A 252 -5.77 -0.92 16.87
CA THR A 252 -6.48 -2.19 16.71
C THR A 252 -5.61 -3.43 16.82
N LYS A 253 -4.29 -3.27 17.05
CA LYS A 253 -3.30 -4.37 17.07
C LYS A 253 -3.32 -5.21 15.79
N GLN A 254 -3.43 -4.56 14.64
CA GLN A 254 -3.44 -5.22 13.35
C GLN A 254 -2.19 -6.08 13.19
N GLU A 255 -2.38 -7.34 12.77
CA GLU A 255 -1.26 -8.24 12.54
C GLU A 255 -0.51 -7.86 11.25
N TYR A 256 0.83 -7.84 11.30
CA TYR A 256 1.68 -7.56 10.13
C TYR A 256 1.31 -8.41 8.92
N ARG A 257 1.05 -9.70 9.13
CA ARG A 257 0.77 -10.67 8.06
C ARG A 257 -0.48 -10.36 7.23
N LEU A 258 -1.40 -9.54 7.74
CA LEU A 258 -2.65 -9.23 7.04
C LEU A 258 -2.49 -8.10 6.02
N SER A 259 -1.54 -7.19 6.27
CA SER A 259 -1.29 -6.02 5.42
C SER A 259 0.15 -5.52 5.57
N PRO A 260 1.18 -6.31 5.20
CA PRO A 260 2.58 -5.98 5.41
C PRO A 260 3.01 -4.61 4.88
N GLU A 261 2.43 -4.19 3.75
CA GLU A 261 2.70 -2.92 3.09
C GLU A 261 2.30 -1.70 3.92
N LEU A 262 1.29 -1.84 4.79
CA LEU A 262 0.83 -0.73 5.63
C LEU A 262 1.80 -0.47 6.80
N PHE A 263 2.69 -1.41 7.09
CA PHE A 263 3.78 -1.27 8.07
C PHE A 263 5.06 -0.73 7.41
N CYS A 264 4.93 0.28 6.54
CA CYS A 264 6.07 0.91 5.88
C CYS A 264 6.89 1.75 6.88
N PHE A 265 8.07 1.27 7.24
CA PHE A 265 8.95 1.94 8.21
C PHE A 265 9.25 3.39 7.85
N GLY A 266 9.05 4.30 8.81
CA GLY A 266 9.22 5.75 8.67
C GLY A 266 8.02 6.47 8.06
N LEU A 267 7.03 5.76 7.49
CA LEU A 267 5.90 6.42 6.82
C LEU A 267 5.10 7.27 7.81
N LEU A 268 4.65 6.69 8.93
CA LEU A 268 3.85 7.41 9.94
C LEU A 268 4.63 8.57 10.59
N GLU A 269 5.96 8.53 10.61
CA GLU A 269 6.76 9.66 11.12
C GLU A 269 6.66 10.88 10.19
N GLU A 270 6.59 10.65 8.88
CA GLU A 270 6.55 11.69 7.86
C GLU A 270 5.13 12.07 7.43
N PHE A 271 4.22 11.09 7.34
CA PHE A 271 2.88 11.23 6.80
C PHE A 271 1.88 10.28 7.46
N ASP A 272 0.69 10.78 7.76
CA ASP A 272 -0.50 9.96 7.92
C ASP A 272 -1.40 10.07 6.67
N VAL A 273 -2.54 9.39 6.66
CA VAL A 273 -3.49 9.36 5.53
C VAL A 273 -3.85 10.78 5.07
N ALA A 274 -4.12 11.70 6.00
CA ALA A 274 -4.48 13.08 5.68
C ALA A 274 -3.39 13.83 4.92
N GLN A 275 -2.13 13.71 5.32
CA GLN A 275 -1.02 14.38 4.63
C GLN A 275 -0.77 13.74 3.26
N LEU A 276 -0.90 12.41 3.13
CA LEU A 276 -0.80 11.75 1.82
C LEU A 276 -1.91 12.22 0.87
N ALA A 277 -3.15 12.32 1.35
CA ALA A 277 -4.27 12.86 0.59
C ALA A 277 -4.04 14.32 0.16
N ALA A 278 -3.45 15.13 1.04
CA ALA A 278 -3.11 16.52 0.77
C ALA A 278 -2.05 16.68 -0.33
N LEU A 279 -1.19 15.68 -0.59
CA LEU A 279 -0.19 15.73 -1.66
C LEU A 279 -0.79 15.65 -3.07
N ILE A 280 -2.07 15.30 -3.22
CA ILE A 280 -2.70 15.07 -4.53
C ILE A 280 -3.01 16.39 -5.25
N VAL A 281 -3.23 17.48 -4.50
CA VAL A 281 -3.56 18.81 -5.04
C VAL A 281 -2.60 19.26 -6.15
N PRO A 282 -3.10 19.99 -7.16
CA PRO A 282 -4.49 20.44 -7.33
C PRO A 282 -5.41 19.39 -7.97
N ARG A 283 -4.93 18.15 -8.18
CA ARG A 283 -5.75 17.10 -8.77
C ARG A 283 -6.82 16.67 -7.79
N LYS A 284 -7.93 16.18 -8.33
CA LYS A 284 -9.13 15.87 -7.56
C LYS A 284 -9.00 14.53 -6.82
N LEU A 285 -9.20 14.55 -5.50
CA LEU A 285 -9.43 13.36 -4.67
C LEU A 285 -10.91 13.29 -4.29
N THR A 286 -11.54 12.13 -4.48
CA THR A 286 -12.91 11.84 -4.03
C THR A 286 -12.88 10.67 -3.06
N ILE A 287 -13.51 10.80 -1.90
CA ILE A 287 -13.61 9.76 -0.89
C ILE A 287 -15.08 9.34 -0.79
N ARG A 288 -15.33 8.05 -0.99
CA ARG A 288 -16.64 7.40 -0.93
C ARG A 288 -16.69 6.47 0.25
N GLU A 289 -17.85 6.42 0.90
CA GLU A 289 -18.10 5.52 2.04
C GLU A 289 -16.99 5.58 3.10
N PRO A 290 -16.54 6.77 3.53
CA PRO A 290 -15.52 6.87 4.55
C PRO A 290 -16.02 6.26 5.87
N ASN A 291 -15.16 5.53 6.57
CA ASN A 291 -15.45 5.16 7.96
C ASN A 291 -15.41 6.42 8.86
N GLU A 292 -15.78 6.29 10.13
CA GLU A 292 -15.83 7.42 11.05
C GLU A 292 -14.46 8.10 11.22
N ARG A 293 -13.38 7.31 11.29
CA ARG A 293 -12.02 7.83 11.39
C ARG A 293 -11.63 8.64 10.15
N ALA A 294 -11.90 8.12 8.95
CA ALA A 294 -11.62 8.79 7.68
C ALA A 294 -12.44 10.07 7.52
N ARG A 295 -13.71 10.11 7.94
CA ARG A 295 -14.49 11.36 7.95
C ARG A 295 -13.84 12.43 8.82
N THR A 296 -13.35 12.02 9.99
CA THR A 296 -12.75 12.95 10.97
C THR A 296 -11.41 13.47 10.48
N GLU A 297 -10.50 12.57 10.11
CA GLU A 297 -9.12 12.92 9.75
C GLU A 297 -9.01 13.62 8.38
N LEU A 298 -9.93 13.32 7.45
CA LEU A 298 -9.89 13.85 6.08
C LEU A 298 -10.84 15.02 5.85
N GLY A 299 -11.72 15.34 6.81
CA GLY A 299 -12.72 16.42 6.68
C GLY A 299 -12.13 17.83 6.59
N GLY A 300 -10.86 18.02 6.97
CA GLY A 300 -10.16 19.30 6.81
C GLY A 300 -9.66 19.60 5.40
N LEU A 301 -9.74 18.64 4.48
CA LEU A 301 -9.12 18.77 3.16
C LEU A 301 -9.80 19.82 2.27
N GLY A 302 -11.09 20.11 2.42
CA GLY A 302 -11.73 21.16 1.64
C GLY A 302 -11.07 22.54 1.80
N ALA A 303 -10.64 22.88 3.02
CA ALA A 303 -9.89 24.12 3.27
C ALA A 303 -8.53 24.11 2.55
N TRP A 304 -7.87 22.95 2.52
CA TRP A 304 -6.62 22.79 1.77
C TRP A 304 -6.85 22.98 0.27
N TYR A 305 -7.87 22.36 -0.35
CA TYR A 305 -8.16 22.57 -1.78
C TYR A 305 -8.44 24.04 -2.11
N LYS A 306 -9.09 24.79 -1.22
CA LYS A 306 -9.32 26.24 -1.39
C LYS A 306 -8.02 27.04 -1.47
N THR A 307 -6.99 26.70 -0.69
CA THR A 307 -5.64 27.29 -0.81
C THR A 307 -5.04 27.11 -2.21
N TRP A 308 -5.45 26.05 -2.93
CA TRP A 308 -5.03 25.75 -4.29
C TRP A 308 -5.98 26.29 -5.36
N GLY A 309 -6.94 27.14 -4.99
CA GLY A 309 -7.91 27.75 -5.91
C GLY A 309 -9.00 26.79 -6.39
N ALA A 310 -9.20 25.66 -5.72
CA ALA A 310 -10.24 24.69 -6.04
C ALA A 310 -11.32 24.68 -4.96
N ASP A 311 -12.57 24.95 -5.34
CA ASP A 311 -13.72 24.74 -4.45
C ASP A 311 -14.18 23.28 -4.54
N TRP A 312 -13.49 22.42 -3.78
CA TRP A 312 -13.70 20.98 -3.81
C TRP A 312 -13.62 20.41 -2.40
N GLU A 313 -14.64 19.65 -1.99
CA GLU A 313 -14.67 18.90 -0.74
C GLU A 313 -14.42 17.42 -1.05
N PRO A 314 -13.27 16.82 -0.66
CA PRO A 314 -12.97 15.44 -0.99
C PRO A 314 -13.88 14.40 -0.34
N VAL A 315 -14.44 14.69 0.84
CA VAL A 315 -15.20 13.73 1.64
C VAL A 315 -16.70 13.87 1.32
N HIS A 316 -17.33 12.80 0.83
CA HIS A 316 -18.75 12.75 0.49
C HIS A 316 -19.51 11.61 1.16
#